data_AF-F8WCK0-F1
#
_entry.id   AF-F8WCK0-F1
#
_cell.length_a   1.000
_cell.length_b   1.000
_cell.length_c   1.000
_cell.angle_alpha   90.00
_cell.angle_beta   90.00
_cell.angle_gamma   90.00
#
_symmetry.space_group_name_H-M   'P 1'
#
loop_
_entity.id
_entity.type
_entity.pdbx_description
1 polymer ?
#
loop_
_entity_poly.entity_id
_entity_poly.type
_entity_poly.pdbx_seq_one_letter_code
_entity_poly.pdbx_strand_id
1 'polypeptide(L)' 'MKGSRIELGDVTPHNIKQLKRLNQVIFPVSYNDKFYKDVLEPISMILL' A
#
# COMPACT_ATOMS: atom_id res chain seq x y z
N MET A 1 -26.48 -10.64 0.06
CA MET A 1 -25.99 -9.37 0.65
C MET A 1 -25.28 -8.62 -0.45
N LYS A 2 -25.75 -7.43 -0.85
CA LYS A 2 -25.10 -6.64 -1.92
C LYS A 2 -23.92 -5.92 -1.25
N GLY A 3 -22.69 -6.36 -1.52
CA GLY A 3 -21.47 -5.74 -0.99
C GLY A 3 -21.48 -4.24 -1.28
N SER A 4 -20.90 -3.44 -0.38
CA SER A 4 -20.71 -2.02 -0.62
C SER A 4 -19.95 -1.82 -1.93
N ARG A 5 -20.26 -0.77 -2.69
CA ARG A 5 -19.62 -0.48 -3.99
C ARG A 5 -18.09 -0.39 -3.89
N ILE A 6 -17.56 -0.20 -2.68
CA ILE A 6 -16.13 -0.11 -2.36
C ILE A 6 -15.89 -0.96 -1.11
N GLU A 7 -14.76 -1.68 -1.11
CA GLU A 7 -14.24 -2.46 0.00
C GLU A 7 -12.77 -2.08 0.21
N LEU A 8 -12.32 -2.08 1.47
CA LEU A 8 -10.93 -1.82 1.84
C LEU A 8 -10.30 -3.13 2.29
N GLY A 9 -9.07 -3.38 1.85
CA GLY A 9 -8.27 -4.54 2.24
C GLY A 9 -6.80 -4.17 2.40
N ASP A 10 -6.04 -5.09 3.00
CA ASP A 10 -4.64 -4.84 3.35
C ASP A 10 -3.71 -4.79 2.13
N VAL A 11 -2.62 -4.04 2.28
CA VAL A 11 -1.50 -4.08 1.35
C VAL A 11 -0.64 -5.30 1.67
N THR A 12 -0.37 -6.12 0.66
CA THR A 12 0.39 -7.37 0.77
C THR A 12 1.49 -7.41 -0.29
N PRO A 13 2.49 -8.30 -0.16
CA PRO A 13 3.50 -8.47 -1.21
C PRO A 13 2.91 -8.77 -2.59
N HIS A 14 1.74 -9.41 -2.63
CA HIS A 14 1.06 -9.76 -3.87
C HIS A 14 0.41 -8.56 -4.58
N ASN A 15 0.01 -7.52 -3.84
CA ASN A 15 -0.71 -6.35 -4.38
C ASN A 15 0.09 -5.03 -4.34
N ILE A 16 1.29 -5.00 -3.76
CA ILE A 16 2.12 -3.78 -3.57
C ILE A 16 2.36 -2.98 -4.87
N LYS A 17 2.37 -3.64 -6.04
CA LYS A 17 2.53 -2.97 -7.34
C LYS A 17 1.34 -2.07 -7.69
N GLN A 18 0.14 -2.38 -7.21
CA GLN A 18 -1.05 -1.54 -7.39
C GLN A 18 -0.88 -0.23 -6.63
N LEU A 19 -0.42 -0.30 -5.37
CA LEU A 19 -0.08 0.89 -4.58
C LEU A 19 1.02 1.74 -5.26
N LYS A 20 2.08 1.10 -5.76
CA LYS A 20 3.16 1.79 -6.50
C LYS A 20 2.62 2.52 -7.73
N ARG A 21 1.71 1.89 -8.49
CA ARG A 21 1.09 2.51 -9.67
C ARG A 21 0.21 3.70 -9.29
N LEU A 22 -0.59 3.58 -8.23
CA LEU A 22 -1.42 4.68 -7.73
C LEU A 22 -0.54 5.87 -7.32
N ASN A 23 0.50 5.62 -6.52
CA ASN A 23 1.39 6.68 -6.06
C ASN A 23 2.08 7.43 -7.21
N GLN A 24 2.50 6.72 -8.27
CA GLN A 24 3.10 7.33 -9.46
C GLN A 24 2.14 8.24 -10.24
N VAL A 25 0.84 7.95 -10.21
CA VAL A 25 -0.17 8.70 -10.96
C VAL A 25 -0.73 9.86 -10.14
N ILE A 26 -0.88 9.67 -8.83
CA ILE A 26 -1.51 10.63 -7.93
C ILE A 26 -0.50 11.67 -7.43
N PHE A 27 0.75 11.27 -7.17
CA PHE A 27 1.76 12.15 -6.60
C PHE A 27 2.83 12.53 -7.63
N PRO A 28 3.33 13.79 -7.61
CA PRO A 28 4.41 14.23 -8.49
C PRO A 28 5.80 13.76 -8.04
N VAL A 29 5.89 12.96 -6.97
CA VAL A 29 7.14 12.50 -6.35
C VAL A 29 7.29 10.99 -6.49
N SER A 30 8.53 10.53 -6.62
CA SER A 30 8.86 9.11 -6.69
C SER A 30 9.32 8.58 -5.33
N TYR A 31 8.62 7.56 -4.82
CA TYR A 31 9.06 6.81 -3.63
C TYR A 31 10.07 5.73 -4.02
N ASN A 32 11.07 5.53 -3.15
CA ASN A 32 12.10 4.50 -3.32
C ASN A 32 11.63 3.12 -2.85
N ASP A 33 12.45 2.09 -3.09
CA ASP A 33 12.09 0.72 -2.70
C ASP A 33 12.08 0.50 -1.18
N LYS A 34 12.81 1.31 -0.40
CA LYS A 34 12.77 1.25 1.07
C LYS A 34 11.36 1.59 1.58
N PHE A 35 10.76 2.65 1.06
CA PHE A 35 9.40 3.05 1.40
C PHE A 35 8.40 1.91 1.21
N TYR A 36 8.44 1.20 0.07
CA TYR A 36 7.51 0.09 -0.19
C TYR A 36 7.78 -1.16 0.65
N LYS A 37 9.03 -1.36 1.10
CA LYS A 37 9.35 -2.42 2.08
C LYS A 37 8.79 -2.07 3.45
N ASP A 38 9.00 -0.83 3.90
CA ASP A 38 8.50 -0.34 5.19
C ASP A 38 6.96 -0.40 5.24
N VAL A 39 6.25 -0.19 4.11
CA VAL A 39 4.78 -0.32 4.04
C VAL A 39 4.29 -1.75 4.24
N LEU A 40 5.12 -2.76 3.94
CA LEU A 40 4.79 -4.17 4.13
C LEU A 40 5.14 -4.66 5.55
N GLU A 41 5.87 -3.87 6.32
CA GLU A 41 6.16 -4.19 7.71
C GLU A 41 4.86 -4.11 8.53
N PRO A 42 4.59 -5.09 9.41
CA PRO A 42 3.45 -5.03 10.31
C PRO A 42 3.47 -3.73 11.10
N ILE A 43 2.31 -3.06 11.22
CA ILE A 43 2.19 -1.83 12.03
C ILE A 43 2.67 -2.06 13.47
N SER A 44 2.54 -3.29 14.00
CA SER A 44 3.05 -3.69 15.32
C SER A 44 4.58 -3.66 15.45
N MET A 45 5.33 -3.73 14.35
CA MET A 45 6.81 -3.69 14.33
C MET A 45 7.36 -2.25 14.30
N ILE A 46 6.54 -1.26 13.96
CA ILE A 46 6.96 0.16 13.84
C ILE A 46 6.78 0.91 15.17
N LEU A 47 6.01 0.36 16.11
CA LEU A 47 5.65 0.99 17.39
C LEU A 47 6.43 0.47 18.62
N LEU A 48 7.54 -0.26 18.41
CA LEU A 48 8.44 -0.76 19.47
C LEU A 48 9.82 -0.10 19.36
#